data_AF-A0A7T7XQP6-F1
#
_entry.id   AF-A0A7T7XQP6-F1
#
_cell.length_a   1.000
_cell.length_b   1.000
_cell.length_c   1.000
_cell.angle_alpha   90.00
_cell.angle_beta   90.00
_cell.angle_gamma   90.00
#
_symmetry.space_group_name_H-M   'P 1'
#
loop_
_entity.id
_entity.type
_entity.pdbx_description
1 polymer ?
#
loop_
_entity_poly.entity_id
_entity_poly.type
_entity_poly.pdbx_seq_one_letter_code
_entity_poly.pdbx_strand_id
1 'polypeptide(L)'
;MWYSISILLKCSLKSRKEVEASWEENIVLCNAANIEMAKQKAEIVGRNLECDYETADGDFIQWKYNGILTIYELENDDINDNNVIFARLLRDSEVSSLKHPFND
;
A
#
# COMPACT_ATOMS: atom_id res chain seq x y z
N MET A 1 -0.64 13.21 -17.13
CA MET A 1 0.52 13.13 -16.21
C MET A 1 0.46 11.80 -15.51
N TRP A 2 1.62 11.21 -15.22
CA TRP A 2 1.69 9.98 -14.44
C TRP A 2 1.94 10.31 -12.98
N TYR A 3 1.42 9.48 -12.08
CA TYR A 3 1.62 9.59 -10.64
C TYR A 3 1.96 8.21 -10.08
N SER A 4 2.92 8.17 -9.16
CA SER A 4 3.18 7.03 -8.28
C SER A 4 2.49 7.29 -6.94
N ILE A 5 1.62 6.38 -6.50
CA ILE A 5 0.78 6.58 -5.33
C ILE A 5 0.93 5.38 -4.39
N SER A 6 1.28 5.65 -3.13
CA SER A 6 1.33 4.64 -2.07
C SER A 6 0.00 4.57 -1.33
N ILE A 7 -0.64 3.41 -1.36
CA ILE A 7 -1.92 3.09 -0.73
C ILE A 7 -1.63 2.19 0.48
N LEU A 8 -2.17 2.54 1.64
CA LEU A 8 -1.98 1.78 2.86
C LEU A 8 -3.23 0.96 3.18
N LEU A 9 -3.06 -0.34 3.40
CA LEU A 9 -4.08 -1.24 3.94
C LEU A 9 -3.69 -1.73 5.33
N LYS A 10 -4.71 -1.94 6.15
CA LYS A 10 -4.59 -2.54 7.48
C LYS A 10 -5.28 -3.89 7.49
N CYS A 11 -4.54 -4.92 7.91
CA CYS A 11 -5.07 -6.23 8.23
C CYS A 11 -5.38 -6.31 9.72
N SER A 12 -6.51 -6.91 10.05
CA SER A 12 -6.89 -7.18 11.44
C SER A 12 -7.58 -8.53 11.56
N LEU A 13 -7.27 -9.25 12.65
CA LEU A 13 -8.03 -10.44 13.05
C LEU A 13 -9.26 -9.99 13.83
N LYS A 14 -10.44 -10.31 13.31
CA LYS A 14 -11.70 -9.98 14.00
C LYS A 14 -11.91 -10.84 15.26
N SER A 15 -11.34 -12.05 15.26
CA SER A 15 -11.43 -13.06 16.33
C SER A 15 -10.52 -12.77 17.53
N ARG A 16 -9.41 -12.04 17.36
CA ARG A 16 -8.41 -11.81 18.41
C ARG A 16 -8.01 -10.33 18.47
N LYS A 17 -8.45 -9.63 19.52
CA LYS A 17 -8.12 -8.21 19.76
C LYS A 17 -6.65 -7.95 20.10
N GLU A 18 -5.89 -8.97 20.49
CA GLU A 18 -4.52 -8.83 21.00
C GLU A 18 -3.43 -9.12 19.96
N VAL A 19 -3.78 -9.45 18.72
CA VAL A 19 -2.79 -9.66 17.65
C VAL A 19 -2.41 -8.30 17.07
N GLU A 20 -1.10 -8.04 16.98
CA GLU A 20 -0.60 -6.85 16.30
C GLU A 20 -1.14 -6.80 14.86
N ALA A 21 -1.65 -5.62 14.47
CA ALA A 21 -2.20 -5.45 13.13
C ALA A 21 -1.07 -5.49 12.10
N SER A 22 -1.23 -6.32 11.07
CA SER A 22 -0.35 -6.29 9.90
C SER A 22 -0.76 -5.16 8.96
N TRP A 23 0.22 -4.61 8.25
CA TRP A 23 0.03 -3.50 7.32
C TRP A 23 0.60 -3.85 5.97
N GLU A 24 -0.04 -3.37 4.90
CA GLU A 24 0.42 -3.55 3.53
C GLU A 24 0.46 -2.21 2.81
N GLU A 25 1.57 -1.96 2.13
CA GLU A 25 1.77 -0.79 1.29
C GLU A 25 1.69 -1.21 -0.18
N ASN A 26 0.71 -0.68 -0.91
CA ASN A 26 0.52 -0.89 -2.34
C ASN A 26 0.95 0.34 -3.11
N ILE A 27 1.98 0.22 -3.95
CA ILE A 27 2.44 1.31 -4.83
C ILE A 27 1.82 1.12 -6.20
N VAL A 28 1.01 2.09 -6.64
CA VAL A 28 0.29 2.03 -7.91
C VAL A 28 0.67 3.20 -8.83
N LEU A 29 0.73 2.92 -10.13
CA LEU A 29 0.86 3.94 -11.16
C LEU A 29 -0.51 4.40 -11.63
N CYS A 30 -0.72 5.72 -11.67
CA CYS A 30 -1.99 6.33 -12.05
C CYS A 30 -1.78 7.44 -13.07
N ASN A 31 -2.42 7.34 -14.24
CA ASN A 31 -2.50 8.45 -15.18
C ASN A 31 -3.69 9.36 -14.83
N ALA A 32 -3.44 10.65 -14.65
CA ALA A 32 -4.47 11.64 -14.34
C ALA A 32 -4.12 13.02 -14.94
N ALA A 33 -5.12 13.92 -14.98
CA ALA A 33 -4.92 15.28 -15.47
C ALA A 33 -4.28 16.20 -14.41
N ASN A 34 -4.43 15.87 -13.12
CA ASN A 34 -3.87 16.59 -11.98
C ASN A 34 -3.81 15.66 -10.76
N ILE A 35 -3.21 16.16 -9.68
CA ILE A 35 -3.01 15.42 -8.42
C ILE A 35 -4.34 15.08 -7.73
N GLU A 36 -5.36 15.95 -7.80
CA GLU A 36 -6.67 15.70 -7.20
C GLU A 36 -7.38 14.51 -7.84
N MET A 37 -7.36 14.44 -9.18
CA MET A 37 -7.91 13.29 -9.92
C MET A 37 -7.10 12.02 -9.66
N ALA A 38 -5.78 12.12 -9.53
CA ALA A 38 -4.92 10.99 -9.20
C ALA A 38 -5.28 10.42 -7.82
N LYS A 39 -5.47 11.31 -6.83
CA LYS A 39 -5.91 10.96 -5.48
C LYS A 39 -7.27 10.25 -5.49
N GLN A 40 -8.26 10.80 -6.19
CA GLN A 40 -9.58 10.18 -6.30
C GLN A 40 -9.53 8.77 -6.91
N LYS A 41 -8.73 8.59 -7.98
CA LYS A 41 -8.53 7.28 -8.60
C LYS A 41 -7.87 6.29 -7.62
N ALA A 42 -6.83 6.73 -6.89
CA ALA A 42 -6.16 5.89 -5.91
C ALA A 42 -7.05 5.53 -4.72
N GLU A 43 -7.92 6.43 -4.25
CA GLU A 43 -8.92 6.12 -3.22
C GLU A 43 -9.90 5.04 -3.68
N ILE A 44 -10.33 5.07 -4.95
CA ILE A 44 -11.17 4.02 -5.54
C ILE A 44 -10.41 2.69 -5.58
N VAL A 45 -9.16 2.70 -6.05
CA VAL A 45 -8.30 1.50 -6.07
C VAL A 45 -8.14 0.92 -4.66
N GLY A 46 -7.80 1.76 -3.67
CA GLY A 46 -7.63 1.33 -2.30
C GLY A 46 -8.89 0.70 -1.70
N ARG A 47 -10.07 1.28 -1.96
CA ARG A 47 -11.35 0.69 -1.54
C ARG A 47 -11.66 -0.64 -2.24
N ASN A 48 -11.28 -0.79 -3.51
CA ASN A 48 -11.46 -2.05 -4.24
C ASN A 48 -10.53 -3.16 -3.75
N LEU A 49 -9.45 -2.83 -3.05
CA LEU A 49 -8.55 -3.79 -2.42
C LEU A 49 -9.06 -4.27 -1.04
N GLU A 50 -10.10 -3.64 -0.49
CA GLU A 50 -10.71 -4.11 0.76
C GLU A 50 -11.32 -5.51 0.56
N CYS A 51 -10.98 -6.43 1.46
CA CYS A 51 -11.54 -7.76 1.44
C CYS A 51 -11.60 -8.36 2.84
N ASP A 52 -12.59 -9.24 3.04
CA ASP A 52 -12.79 -9.97 4.27
C ASP A 52 -12.88 -11.45 3.91
N TYR A 53 -12.15 -12.32 4.62
CA TYR A 53 -12.16 -13.75 4.37
C TYR A 53 -11.89 -14.56 5.64
N GLU A 54 -12.33 -15.81 5.64
CA GLU A 54 -12.05 -16.80 6.68
C GLU A 54 -10.87 -17.68 6.23
N THR A 55 -9.92 -17.90 7.13
CA THR A 55 -8.77 -18.79 6.91
C THR A 55 -9.18 -20.25 7.15
N ALA A 56 -8.34 -21.19 6.73
CA ALA A 56 -8.58 -22.62 6.99
C ALA A 56 -8.64 -22.96 8.49
N ASP A 57 -7.99 -22.16 9.34
CA ASP A 57 -7.98 -22.32 10.79
C ASP A 57 -9.19 -21.66 11.50
N GLY A 58 -10.13 -21.09 10.72
CA GLY A 58 -11.34 -20.44 11.23
C GLY A 58 -11.13 -18.99 11.71
N ASP A 59 -9.93 -18.42 11.52
CA ASP A 59 -9.71 -17.01 11.80
C ASP A 59 -10.32 -16.12 10.71
N PHE A 60 -11.00 -15.07 11.13
CA PHE A 60 -11.61 -14.08 10.22
C PHE A 60 -10.68 -12.88 10.04
N ILE A 61 -10.16 -12.74 8.83
CA ILE A 61 -9.25 -11.69 8.42
C ILE A 61 -10.03 -10.58 7.71
N GLN A 62 -9.69 -9.34 8.05
CA GLN A 62 -10.26 -8.15 7.43
C GLN A 62 -9.15 -7.21 6.99
N TRP A 63 -9.11 -6.93 5.69
CA TRP A 63 -8.29 -5.91 5.06
C TRP A 63 -9.12 -4.65 4.80
N LYS A 64 -8.68 -3.53 5.35
CA LYS A 64 -9.33 -2.23 5.17
C LYS A 64 -8.37 -1.20 4.60
N TYR A 65 -8.89 -0.37 3.71
CA TYR A 65 -8.21 0.79 3.19
C TYR A 65 -8.00 1.78 4.33
N ASN A 66 -6.75 2.18 4.54
CA ASN A 66 -6.37 3.09 5.61
C ASN A 66 -5.95 4.48 5.12
N GLY A 67 -5.72 4.65 3.82
CA GLY A 67 -5.41 5.95 3.25
C GLY A 67 -4.39 5.90 2.13
N ILE A 68 -4.08 7.07 1.59
CA ILE A 68 -2.93 7.30 0.72
C ILE A 68 -1.79 7.83 1.59
N LEU A 69 -0.63 7.18 1.52
CA LEU A 69 0.57 7.56 2.28
C LEU A 69 1.36 8.66 1.54
N THR A 70 1.56 8.49 0.22
CA THR A 70 2.31 9.43 -0.62
C THR A 70 1.75 9.48 -2.04
N ILE A 71 1.92 10.62 -2.70
CA ILE A 71 1.64 10.83 -4.12
C ILE A 71 2.84 11.58 -4.71
N TYR A 72 3.44 11.03 -5.75
CA TYR A 72 4.52 11.65 -6.51
C TYR A 72 4.11 11.80 -7.97
N GLU A 73 4.24 13.01 -8.50
CA GLU A 73 4.13 13.22 -9.94
C GLU A 73 5.36 12.67 -10.64
N LEU A 74 5.12 11.93 -11.73
CA LEU A 74 6.13 11.44 -12.63
C LEU A 74 6.06 12.32 -13.88
N GLU A 75 7.09 13.14 -14.10
CA GLU A 75 7.17 13.99 -15.28
C GLU A 75 7.11 13.12 -16.54
N ASN A 76 6.19 13.50 -17.43
CA ASN A 76 5.66 12.63 -18.48
C ASN A 76 6.69 12.30 -19.58
N ASP A 77 7.74 13.11 -19.70
CA ASP A 77 8.69 13.06 -20.82
C ASP A 77 9.93 12.20 -20.52
N ASP A 78 10.12 11.76 -19.26
CA ASP A 78 11.35 11.12 -18.79
C ASP A 78 11.16 9.74 -18.15
N ILE A 79 9.96 9.14 -18.17
CA ILE A 79 9.79 7.76 -17.69
C ILE A 79 10.46 6.79 -18.67
N ASN A 80 11.67 6.35 -18.31
CA ASN A 80 12.50 5.43 -19.06
C ASN A 80 12.95 4.25 -18.16
N ASP A 81 13.73 3.34 -18.74
CA ASP A 81 14.36 2.25 -17.99
C ASP A 81 15.21 2.78 -16.83
N ASN A 82 15.08 2.17 -15.66
CA ASN A 82 15.77 2.52 -14.41
C ASN A 82 15.33 3.83 -13.72
N ASN A 83 14.20 4.44 -14.12
CA ASN A 83 13.60 5.54 -13.37
C ASN A 83 13.14 5.07 -11.99
N VAL A 84 13.53 5.81 -10.95
CA VAL A 84 13.06 5.58 -9.59
C VAL A 84 11.66 6.17 -9.41
N ILE A 85 10.66 5.31 -9.29
CA ILE A 85 9.25 5.70 -9.09
C ILE A 85 8.88 5.93 -7.62
N PHE A 86 9.70 5.42 -6.71
CA PHE A 86 9.53 5.52 -5.27
C PHE A 86 10.86 5.25 -4.57
N ALA A 87 11.17 6.07 -3.58
CA ALA A 87 12.26 5.83 -2.64
C ALA A 87 11.90 6.40 -1.27
N ARG A 88 12.37 5.76 -0.21
CA ARG A 88 12.29 6.27 1.16
C ARG A 88 13.54 5.93 1.94
N LEU A 89 13.80 6.70 2.99
CA LEU A 89 14.76 6.32 4.02
C LEU A 89 14.13 5.27 4.94
N LEU A 90 14.94 4.33 5.40
CA LEU A 90 14.54 3.27 6.30
C LEU A 90 15.41 3.31 7.56
N ARG A 91 14.80 3.01 8.70
CA ARG A 91 15.51 2.71 9.96
C ARG A 91 16.04 1.29 9.94
N ASP A 92 17.03 1.00 10.77
CA ASP A 92 17.62 -0.34 10.88
C ASP A 92 16.57 -1.41 11.18
N SER A 93 15.58 -1.11 12.04
CA SER A 93 14.48 -2.02 12.35
C SER A 93 13.60 -2.33 11.12
N GLU A 94 13.38 -1.34 10.25
CA GLU A 94 12.59 -1.51 9.02
C GLU A 94 13.38 -2.31 7.99
N VAL A 95 14.70 -2.06 7.87
CA VAL A 95 15.60 -2.86 7.02
C VAL A 95 15.62 -4.33 7.47
N SER A 96 15.70 -4.57 8.79
CA SER A 96 15.66 -5.93 9.35
C SER A 96 14.33 -6.61 9.04
N SER A 97 13.20 -5.91 9.22
CA SER A 97 11.87 -6.43 8.91
C SER A 97 11.72 -6.79 7.42
N LEU A 98 12.24 -5.95 6.51
CA LEU A 98 12.20 -6.23 5.07
C LEU A 98 13.09 -7.40 4.64
N LYS A 99 14.24 -7.61 5.29
CA LYS A 99 15.16 -8.71 4.97
C LYS A 99 14.71 -10.05 5.56
N HIS A 100 13.96 -10.01 6.64
CA HIS A 100 13.45 -11.18 7.35
C HIS A 100 11.93 -11.06 7.54
N PRO A 101 11.14 -11.01 6.45
CA PRO A 101 9.71 -10.82 6.54
C PRO A 101 9.06 -12.07 7.14
N PHE A 102 8.53 -11.91 8.37
CA PHE A 102 7.87 -12.92 9.20
C PHE A 102 8.77 -14.14 9.53
N ASN A 103 8.90 -14.47 10.82
CA ASN A 103 9.39 -15.80 11.19
C ASN A 103 8.19 -16.74 11.04
N ASP A 104 8.25 -17.68 10.10
CA ASP A 104 7.36 -18.84 10.10
C ASP A 104 7.43 -19.60 11.44
#